data_AF-A0A927X7S5-F1
#
_entry.id   AF-A0A927X7S5-F1
#
_cell.length_a   1.000
_cell.length_b   1.000
_cell.length_c   1.000
_cell.angle_alpha   90.00
_cell.angle_beta   90.00
_cell.angle_gamma   90.00
#
_symmetry.space_group_name_H-M   'P 1'
#
loop_
_entity.id
_entity.type
_entity.pdbx_description
1 polymer ?
#
loop_
_entity_poly.entity_id
_entity_poly.type
_entity_poly.pdbx_seq_one_letter_code
_entity_poly.pdbx_strand_id
1 'polypeptide(L)'
;MFRIVIKDKTFTSLEEFGQNMYLYPEACETLLTSTKFLKALGEENKELLTKLIKLNHEVRDVNEFLFQAQYLFCPHMGLKHHTYSFETFKELGKQILEFGPKVDIYLKDFLKFKLLSRYMVDQGYDTRKAILYKKVLELEEMFFENENKAYFLLGFLLAESDRIIFNKKEYDDVETFFKDMISDFYIINYAHNLESNQYIYAWLEVKGLNRQVSKYHALLKTIEQLEEK
;
A
#
# COMPACT_ATOMS: atom_id res chain seq x y z
N MET A 1 14.99 33.92 -0.91
CA MET A 1 14.93 32.69 -1.73
C MET A 1 15.20 31.53 -0.79
N PHE A 2 14.18 30.74 -0.48
CA PHE A 2 14.33 29.55 0.35
C PHE A 2 15.15 28.52 -0.43
N ARG A 3 16.21 27.98 0.17
CA ARG A 3 17.06 26.96 -0.45
C ARG A 3 17.24 25.82 0.53
N ILE A 4 16.84 24.63 0.12
CA ILE A 4 16.98 23.41 0.91
C ILE A 4 18.02 22.55 0.23
N VAL A 5 19.01 22.10 0.98
CA VAL A 5 20.07 21.23 0.47
C VAL A 5 19.97 19.89 1.19
N ILE A 6 19.76 18.82 0.43
CA ILE A 6 19.74 17.44 0.91
C ILE A 6 20.69 16.63 0.03
N LYS A 7 21.72 16.06 0.64
CA LYS A 7 22.82 15.37 -0.06
C LYS A 7 23.36 16.30 -1.17
N ASP A 8 23.32 15.87 -2.43
CA ASP A 8 23.81 16.62 -3.59
C ASP A 8 22.70 17.38 -4.34
N LYS A 9 21.47 17.41 -3.81
CA LYS A 9 20.33 18.11 -4.41
C LYS A 9 20.02 19.40 -3.68
N THR A 10 19.82 20.46 -4.45
CA THR A 10 19.34 21.75 -3.98
C THR A 10 17.93 21.97 -4.51
N PHE A 11 16.98 22.15 -3.61
CA PHE A 11 15.60 22.54 -3.93
C PHE A 11 15.44 24.05 -3.77
N THR A 12 14.78 24.67 -4.73
CA THR A 12 14.65 26.12 -4.85
C THR A 12 13.29 26.64 -4.39
N SER A 13 12.36 25.74 -4.09
CA SER A 13 11.04 26.03 -3.53
C SER A 13 10.58 24.93 -2.58
N LEU A 14 9.60 25.27 -1.72
CA LEU A 14 8.94 24.30 -0.84
C LEU A 14 8.17 23.23 -1.62
N GLU A 15 7.54 23.60 -2.75
CA GLU A 15 6.82 22.67 -3.62
C GLU A 15 7.76 21.63 -4.22
N GLU A 16 8.89 22.08 -4.80
CA GLU A 16 9.91 21.21 -5.38
C GLU A 16 10.48 20.26 -4.31
N PHE A 17 10.69 20.76 -3.10
CA PHE A 17 11.10 19.93 -1.97
C PHE A 17 10.06 18.87 -1.63
N GLY A 18 8.79 19.26 -1.45
CA GLY A 18 7.67 18.34 -1.18
C GLY A 18 7.57 17.22 -2.20
N GLN A 19 7.69 17.54 -3.49
CA GLN A 19 7.65 16.56 -4.59
C GLN A 19 8.75 15.50 -4.55
N ASN A 20 9.84 15.75 -3.83
CA ASN A 20 11.03 14.90 -3.81
C ASN A 20 11.35 14.31 -2.43
N MET A 21 10.55 14.61 -1.39
CA MET A 21 10.78 14.10 -0.04
C MET A 21 10.85 12.57 0.03
N TYR A 22 9.97 11.88 -0.70
CA TYR A 22 9.89 10.41 -0.77
C TYR A 22 11.18 9.70 -1.23
N LEU A 23 12.13 10.43 -1.84
CA LEU A 23 13.44 9.91 -2.26
C LEU A 23 14.50 9.95 -1.16
N TYR A 24 14.28 10.75 -0.11
CA TYR A 24 15.28 11.05 0.92
C TYR A 24 14.70 10.98 2.34
N PRO A 25 14.07 9.85 2.76
CA PRO A 25 13.28 9.81 3.98
C PRO A 25 14.04 10.24 5.25
N GLU A 26 15.20 9.63 5.51
CA GLU A 26 16.03 9.94 6.71
C GLU A 26 16.49 11.41 6.76
N ALA A 27 16.91 11.94 5.60
CA ALA A 27 17.37 13.32 5.51
C ALA A 27 16.20 14.31 5.69
N CYS A 28 15.03 13.97 5.16
CA CYS A 28 13.82 14.78 5.33
C CYS A 28 13.33 14.76 6.78
N GLU A 29 13.33 13.60 7.45
CA GLU A 29 12.97 13.51 8.87
C GLU A 29 13.85 14.42 9.73
N THR A 30 15.18 14.31 9.55
CA THR A 30 16.15 15.14 10.27
C THR A 30 15.93 16.63 10.00
N LEU A 31 15.65 17.00 8.74
CA LEU A 31 15.44 18.39 8.36
C LEU A 31 14.15 18.95 8.98
N LEU A 32 13.03 18.23 8.82
CA LEU A 32 11.69 18.66 9.24
C LEU A 32 11.55 18.77 10.76
N THR A 33 12.36 18.04 11.52
CA THR A 33 12.41 18.12 12.98
C THR A 33 13.44 19.14 13.49
N SER A 34 14.27 19.70 12.61
CA SER A 34 15.32 20.64 13.02
C SER A 34 14.76 22.03 13.36
N THR A 35 15.20 22.58 14.49
CA THR A 35 14.81 23.93 14.94
C THR A 35 15.17 25.01 13.93
N LYS A 36 16.31 24.86 13.24
CA LYS A 36 16.76 25.77 12.20
C LYS A 36 15.78 25.82 11.03
N PHE A 37 15.36 24.65 10.53
CA PHE A 37 14.39 24.58 9.43
C PHE A 37 13.03 25.12 9.85
N LEU A 38 12.51 24.70 11.01
CA LEU A 38 11.21 25.14 11.51
C LEU A 38 11.14 26.66 11.70
N LYS A 39 12.23 27.28 12.20
CA LYS A 39 12.33 28.73 12.31
C LYS A 39 12.27 29.40 10.92
N ALA A 40 13.05 28.91 9.97
CA ALA A 40 13.07 29.46 8.61
C ALA A 40 11.70 29.28 7.91
N LEU A 41 11.06 28.13 8.07
CA LEU A 41 9.72 27.88 7.56
C LEU A 41 8.68 28.82 8.18
N GLY A 42 8.77 29.12 9.48
CA GLY A 42 7.89 30.07 10.14
C GLY A 42 8.05 31.52 9.69
N GLU A 43 9.24 31.90 9.22
CA GLU A 43 9.49 33.22 8.63
C GLU A 43 8.87 33.33 7.23
N GLU A 44 8.79 32.24 6.47
CA GLU A 44 8.23 32.20 5.12
C GLU A 44 6.72 31.91 5.08
N ASN A 45 6.27 30.88 5.81
CA ASN A 45 4.89 30.40 5.83
C ASN A 45 4.49 29.86 7.21
N LYS A 46 3.91 30.76 8.04
CA LYS A 46 3.45 30.43 9.39
C LYS A 46 2.36 29.36 9.43
N GLU A 47 1.43 29.38 8.48
CA GLU A 47 0.33 28.40 8.45
C GLU A 47 0.86 26.99 8.20
N LEU A 48 1.78 26.85 7.24
CA LEU A 48 2.43 25.59 6.93
C LEU A 48 3.26 25.07 8.11
N LEU A 49 3.98 25.96 8.81
CA LEU A 49 4.67 25.60 10.05
C LEU A 49 3.69 25.06 11.11
N THR A 50 2.55 25.72 11.33
CA THR A 50 1.54 25.26 12.30
C THR A 50 1.00 23.88 11.94
N LYS A 51 0.71 23.64 10.66
CA LYS A 51 0.27 22.31 10.17
C LYS A 51 1.33 21.24 10.37
N LEU A 52 2.59 21.54 10.06
CA LEU A 52 3.71 20.60 10.22
C LEU A 52 3.97 20.25 11.69
N ILE A 53 3.96 21.24 12.60
CA ILE A 53 4.13 21.01 14.04
C ILE A 53 2.99 20.13 14.56
N LYS A 54 1.74 20.45 14.19
CA LYS A 54 0.58 19.65 14.57
C LYS A 54 0.72 18.21 14.09
N LEU A 55 1.10 18.01 12.82
CA LEU A 55 1.32 16.70 12.23
C LEU A 55 2.39 15.90 13.00
N ASN A 56 3.51 16.53 13.35
CA ASN A 56 4.60 15.91 14.12
C ASN A 56 4.18 15.49 15.54
N HIS A 57 3.16 16.13 16.12
CA HIS A 57 2.60 15.72 17.41
C HIS A 57 1.58 14.58 17.30
N GLU A 58 0.81 14.55 16.22
CA GLU A 58 -0.27 13.58 16.01
C GLU A 58 0.24 12.24 15.47
N VAL A 59 1.27 12.27 14.62
CA VAL A 59 1.78 11.09 13.92
C VAL A 59 3.09 10.63 14.55
N ARG A 60 3.12 9.36 14.99
CA ARG A 60 4.30 8.76 15.62
C ARG A 60 5.20 8.02 14.64
N ASP A 61 4.63 7.48 13.57
CA ASP A 61 5.39 6.73 12.57
C ASP A 61 6.03 7.68 11.57
N VAL A 62 7.33 7.53 11.34
CA VAL A 62 8.11 8.40 10.46
C VAL A 62 7.61 8.33 9.02
N ASN A 63 7.23 7.15 8.54
CA ASN A 63 6.80 6.96 7.15
C ASN A 63 5.43 7.62 6.93
N GLU A 64 4.52 7.47 7.89
CA GLU A 64 3.24 8.19 7.88
C GLU A 64 3.46 9.72 7.94
N PHE A 65 4.36 10.17 8.82
CA PHE A 65 4.67 11.59 8.98
C PHE A 65 5.22 12.19 7.69
N LEU A 66 6.23 11.56 7.10
CA LEU A 66 6.85 12.04 5.88
C LEU A 66 5.88 12.03 4.70
N PHE A 67 5.05 10.99 4.59
CA PHE A 67 4.01 10.91 3.56
C PHE A 67 3.01 12.07 3.68
N GLN A 68 2.52 12.38 4.88
CA GLN A 68 1.57 13.47 5.05
C GLN A 68 2.25 14.84 4.88
N ALA A 69 3.47 15.01 5.40
CA ALA A 69 4.21 16.25 5.32
C ALA A 69 4.48 16.67 3.88
N GLN A 70 4.84 15.75 2.98
CA GLN A 70 5.10 16.10 1.58
C GLN A 70 3.86 16.69 0.87
N TYR A 71 2.63 16.25 1.20
CA TYR A 71 1.41 16.83 0.64
C TYR A 71 1.01 18.14 1.31
N LEU A 72 1.53 18.46 2.50
CA LEU A 72 1.44 19.83 3.03
C LEU A 72 2.27 20.81 2.17
N PHE A 73 3.44 20.37 1.69
CA PHE A 73 4.32 21.19 0.85
C PHE A 73 3.90 21.23 -0.62
N CYS A 74 3.35 20.13 -1.15
CA CYS A 74 2.87 20.03 -2.53
C CYS A 74 1.56 19.21 -2.61
N PRO A 75 0.39 19.83 -2.39
CA PRO A 75 -0.89 19.12 -2.30
C PRO A 75 -1.34 18.42 -3.59
N HIS A 76 -0.97 18.94 -4.77
CA HIS A 76 -1.51 18.50 -6.06
C HIS A 76 -0.56 17.60 -6.86
N MET A 77 0.28 16.82 -6.19
CA MET A 77 1.19 15.87 -6.86
C MET A 77 0.59 14.46 -6.96
N GLY A 78 1.19 13.64 -7.85
CA GLY A 78 0.92 12.20 -7.94
C GLY A 78 1.22 11.47 -6.63
N LEU A 79 0.75 10.23 -6.53
CA LEU A 79 0.88 9.43 -5.32
C LEU A 79 2.33 8.93 -5.17
N LYS A 80 3.03 9.41 -4.14
CA LYS A 80 4.44 9.09 -3.89
C LYS A 80 4.66 8.53 -2.48
N HIS A 81 5.43 7.46 -2.36
CA HIS A 81 5.80 6.84 -1.07
C HIS A 81 7.05 5.97 -1.23
N HIS A 82 8.04 6.07 -0.34
CA HIS A 82 9.30 5.29 -0.36
C HIS A 82 9.83 4.93 -1.76
N THR A 83 10.38 5.91 -2.49
CA THR A 83 10.89 5.78 -3.87
C THR A 83 9.87 5.42 -4.96
N TYR A 84 8.65 4.99 -4.61
CA TYR A 84 7.57 4.79 -5.56
C TYR A 84 6.91 6.13 -5.95
N SER A 85 6.52 6.23 -7.22
CA SER A 85 5.74 7.33 -7.78
C SER A 85 4.71 6.75 -8.73
N PHE A 86 3.44 7.09 -8.50
CA PHE A 86 2.32 6.63 -9.29
C PHE A 86 1.51 7.82 -9.78
N GLU A 87 1.33 7.91 -11.09
CA GLU A 87 0.48 8.91 -11.73
C GLU A 87 -0.99 8.48 -11.71
N THR A 88 -1.24 7.17 -11.59
CA THR A 88 -2.60 6.62 -11.49
C THR A 88 -2.72 5.53 -10.42
N PHE A 89 -3.91 5.35 -9.86
CA PHE A 89 -4.17 4.22 -8.96
C PHE A 89 -3.99 2.86 -9.65
N LYS A 90 -4.18 2.80 -10.97
CA LYS A 90 -3.97 1.57 -11.75
C LYS A 90 -2.52 1.13 -11.74
N GLU A 91 -1.58 2.08 -11.75
CA GLU A 91 -0.15 1.78 -11.61
C GLU A 91 0.17 1.23 -10.22
N LEU A 92 -0.36 1.83 -9.16
CA LEU A 92 -0.24 1.29 -7.80
C LEU A 92 -0.79 -0.14 -7.71
N GLY A 93 -1.99 -0.38 -8.26
CA GLY A 93 -2.60 -1.71 -8.26
C GLY A 93 -1.74 -2.76 -8.96
N LYS A 94 -1.21 -2.43 -10.14
CA LYS A 94 -0.28 -3.31 -10.87
C LYS A 94 0.98 -3.57 -10.06
N GLN A 95 1.57 -2.54 -9.47
CA GLN A 95 2.78 -2.67 -8.67
C GLN A 95 2.57 -3.60 -7.47
N ILE A 96 1.43 -3.51 -6.78
CA ILE A 96 1.05 -4.42 -5.70
C ILE A 96 1.00 -5.88 -6.19
N LEU A 97 0.36 -6.12 -7.35
CA LEU A 97 0.20 -7.47 -7.89
C LEU A 97 1.52 -8.07 -8.40
N GLU A 98 2.49 -7.26 -8.83
CA GLU A 98 3.82 -7.72 -9.25
C GLU A 98 4.61 -8.38 -8.12
N PHE A 99 4.35 -8.02 -6.86
CA PHE A 99 5.01 -8.64 -5.71
C PHE A 99 4.44 -10.03 -5.37
N GLY A 100 3.25 -10.38 -5.89
CA GLY A 100 2.58 -11.63 -5.60
C GLY A 100 3.48 -12.86 -5.82
N PRO A 101 3.50 -13.85 -4.90
CA PRO A 101 2.70 -13.95 -3.68
C PRO A 101 3.30 -13.24 -2.45
N LYS A 102 4.44 -12.55 -2.61
CA LYS A 102 5.07 -11.78 -1.53
C LYS A 102 4.43 -10.41 -1.42
N VAL A 103 4.70 -9.75 -0.29
CA VAL A 103 4.20 -8.42 -0.02
C VAL A 103 5.36 -7.44 0.07
N ASP A 104 5.21 -6.27 -0.54
CA ASP A 104 6.10 -5.14 -0.32
C ASP A 104 5.69 -4.38 0.96
N ILE A 105 6.65 -4.22 1.87
CA ILE A 105 6.42 -3.63 3.19
C ILE A 105 6.02 -2.14 3.12
N TYR A 106 6.47 -1.41 2.11
CA TYR A 106 6.19 0.02 1.96
C TYR A 106 4.84 0.24 1.28
N LEU A 107 4.48 -0.60 0.30
CA LEU A 107 3.15 -0.51 -0.32
C LEU A 107 2.03 -0.89 0.66
N LYS A 108 2.32 -1.71 1.68
CA LYS A 108 1.36 -1.98 2.78
C LYS A 108 1.00 -0.75 3.58
N ASP A 109 1.90 0.22 3.70
CA ASP A 109 1.68 1.43 4.49
C ASP A 109 0.43 2.20 4.02
N PHE A 110 0.09 2.09 2.72
CA PHE A 110 -1.12 2.68 2.16
C PHE A 110 -2.40 2.27 2.90
N LEU A 111 -2.47 1.02 3.36
CA LEU A 111 -3.57 0.51 4.18
C LEU A 111 -3.29 0.70 5.67
N LYS A 112 -2.09 0.32 6.13
CA LYS A 112 -1.70 0.34 7.55
C LYS A 112 -1.94 1.68 8.22
N PHE A 113 -1.55 2.77 7.56
CA PHE A 113 -1.67 4.13 8.07
C PHE A 113 -2.78 4.94 7.39
N LYS A 114 -3.64 4.27 6.61
CA LYS A 114 -4.73 4.90 5.86
C LYS A 114 -4.25 6.03 4.94
N LEU A 115 -3.05 5.87 4.36
CA LEU A 115 -2.43 6.91 3.54
C LEU A 115 -3.19 7.10 2.23
N LEU A 116 -3.74 6.01 1.67
CA LEU A 116 -4.45 6.06 0.40
C LEU A 116 -5.79 6.79 0.54
N SER A 117 -6.60 6.48 1.56
CA SER A 117 -7.87 7.18 1.77
C SER A 117 -7.65 8.66 2.08
N ARG A 118 -6.62 9.03 2.85
CA ARG A 118 -6.22 10.44 3.07
C ARG A 118 -5.88 11.13 1.76
N TYR A 119 -5.00 10.55 0.95
CA TYR A 119 -4.65 11.10 -0.36
C TYR A 119 -5.89 11.25 -1.26
N MET A 120 -6.79 10.26 -1.25
CA MET A 120 -8.05 10.32 -2.00
C MET A 120 -8.92 11.50 -1.58
N VAL A 121 -9.02 11.80 -0.28
CA VAL A 121 -9.77 12.96 0.23
C VAL A 121 -9.10 14.27 -0.22
N ASP A 122 -7.78 14.37 -0.12
CA ASP A 122 -7.04 15.58 -0.54
C ASP A 122 -7.21 15.83 -2.05
N GLN A 123 -7.34 14.76 -2.83
CA GLN A 123 -7.65 14.83 -4.24
C GLN A 123 -9.18 14.87 -4.53
N GLY A 124 -10.07 14.94 -3.54
CA GLY A 124 -11.53 15.01 -3.74
C GLY A 124 -12.17 13.78 -4.41
N TYR A 125 -11.66 12.57 -4.15
CA TYR A 125 -12.22 11.31 -4.64
C TYR A 125 -13.36 10.77 -3.78
N ASP A 126 -13.44 11.20 -2.53
CA ASP A 126 -14.57 10.95 -1.62
C ASP A 126 -15.92 11.34 -2.23
N THR A 127 -15.92 12.40 -3.05
CA THR A 127 -17.07 12.87 -3.81
C THR A 127 -17.08 12.36 -5.25
N ARG A 128 -15.97 12.51 -5.99
CA ARG A 128 -15.92 12.22 -7.44
C ARG A 128 -15.91 10.73 -7.79
N LYS A 129 -15.39 9.87 -6.92
CA LYS A 129 -15.35 8.41 -7.08
C LYS A 129 -15.71 7.71 -5.77
N ALA A 130 -16.83 8.10 -5.17
CA ALA A 130 -17.27 7.63 -3.85
C ALA A 130 -17.29 6.09 -3.69
N ILE A 131 -17.63 5.35 -4.74
CA ILE A 131 -17.64 3.87 -4.70
C ILE A 131 -16.23 3.31 -4.53
N LEU A 132 -15.24 3.83 -5.27
CA LEU A 132 -13.84 3.41 -5.13
C LEU A 132 -13.31 3.77 -3.74
N TYR A 133 -13.59 5.00 -3.30
CA TYR A 133 -13.19 5.47 -1.97
C TYR A 133 -13.76 4.58 -0.85
N LYS A 134 -15.05 4.25 -0.92
CA LYS A 134 -15.70 3.36 0.06
C LYS A 134 -15.03 1.98 0.11
N LYS A 135 -14.73 1.39 -1.06
CA LYS A 135 -14.02 0.09 -1.11
C LYS A 135 -12.61 0.17 -0.50
N VAL A 136 -11.91 1.29 -0.70
CA VAL A 136 -10.60 1.50 -0.07
C VAL A 136 -10.75 1.55 1.45
N LEU A 137 -11.76 2.25 1.99
CA LEU A 137 -12.03 2.27 3.44
C LEU A 137 -12.34 0.87 3.99
N GLU A 138 -13.15 0.08 3.30
CA GLU A 138 -13.46 -1.31 3.68
C GLU A 138 -12.18 -2.17 3.73
N LEU A 139 -11.25 -1.97 2.80
CA LEU A 139 -9.96 -2.68 2.79
C LEU A 139 -9.00 -2.19 3.89
N GLU A 140 -9.02 -0.90 4.22
CA GLU A 140 -8.27 -0.35 5.37
C GLU A 140 -8.77 -0.92 6.70
N GLU A 141 -10.07 -1.17 6.83
CA GLU A 141 -10.64 -1.87 8.00
C GLU A 141 -10.23 -3.34 8.02
N MET A 142 -10.37 -4.03 6.87
CA MET A 142 -9.99 -5.44 6.72
C MET A 142 -8.50 -5.69 7.00
N PHE A 143 -7.63 -4.71 6.76
CA PHE A 143 -6.19 -4.82 7.00
C PHE A 143 -5.86 -5.25 8.45
N PHE A 144 -6.66 -4.81 9.43
CA PHE A 144 -6.44 -5.16 10.84
C PHE A 144 -6.87 -6.60 11.18
N GLU A 145 -7.68 -7.22 10.33
CA GLU A 145 -8.11 -8.62 10.46
C GLU A 145 -7.23 -9.56 9.64
N ASN A 146 -6.91 -9.17 8.41
CA ASN A 146 -6.09 -9.93 7.49
C ASN A 146 -5.29 -9.02 6.56
N GLU A 147 -4.12 -8.63 7.06
CA GLU A 147 -3.20 -7.66 6.46
C GLU A 147 -2.87 -7.96 4.99
N ASN A 148 -2.42 -9.19 4.72
CA ASN A 148 -1.93 -9.57 3.39
C ASN A 148 -3.08 -9.74 2.40
N LYS A 149 -4.26 -10.20 2.86
CA LYS A 149 -5.42 -10.34 1.98
C LYS A 149 -5.96 -8.97 1.56
N ALA A 150 -6.09 -8.04 2.51
CA ALA A 150 -6.49 -6.67 2.22
C ALA A 150 -5.51 -5.99 1.23
N TYR A 151 -4.20 -6.20 1.43
CA TYR A 151 -3.15 -5.73 0.51
C TYR A 151 -3.37 -6.20 -0.93
N PHE A 152 -3.58 -7.50 -1.14
CA PHE A 152 -3.78 -8.02 -2.51
C PHE A 152 -5.14 -7.65 -3.11
N LEU A 153 -6.20 -7.63 -2.31
CA LEU A 153 -7.52 -7.15 -2.74
C LEU A 153 -7.46 -5.69 -3.20
N LEU A 154 -6.67 -4.84 -2.51
CA LEU A 154 -6.38 -3.49 -2.98
C LEU A 154 -5.70 -3.52 -4.36
N GLY A 155 -4.69 -4.37 -4.53
CA GLY A 155 -4.02 -4.59 -5.82
C GLY A 155 -5.00 -4.89 -6.95
N PHE A 156 -5.86 -5.89 -6.79
CA PHE A 156 -6.87 -6.26 -7.78
C PHE A 156 -7.88 -5.14 -8.05
N LEU A 157 -8.38 -4.51 -6.98
CA LEU A 157 -9.33 -3.40 -7.08
C LEU A 157 -8.77 -2.25 -7.91
N LEU A 158 -7.55 -1.81 -7.61
CA LEU A 158 -6.94 -0.65 -8.25
C LEU A 158 -6.42 -0.97 -9.67
N ALA A 159 -5.89 -2.17 -9.88
CA ALA A 159 -5.43 -2.62 -11.19
C ALA A 159 -6.59 -2.89 -12.16
N GLU A 160 -7.81 -3.04 -11.63
CA GLU A 160 -8.98 -3.53 -12.36
C GLU A 160 -8.70 -4.89 -13.01
N SER A 161 -8.03 -5.77 -12.27
CA SER A 161 -7.56 -7.07 -12.73
C SER A 161 -8.24 -8.19 -11.95
N ASP A 162 -8.52 -9.28 -12.65
CA ASP A 162 -8.96 -10.56 -12.09
C ASP A 162 -7.96 -11.68 -12.44
N ARG A 163 -6.69 -11.34 -12.66
CA ARG A 163 -5.63 -12.28 -13.06
C ARG A 163 -4.48 -12.27 -12.08
N ILE A 164 -3.87 -13.43 -11.85
CA ILE A 164 -2.68 -13.57 -11.01
C ILE A 164 -1.45 -13.88 -11.84
N ILE A 165 -0.30 -13.46 -11.34
CA ILE A 165 1.01 -13.90 -11.83
C ILE A 165 1.61 -14.79 -10.75
N PHE A 166 1.85 -16.06 -11.09
CA PHE A 166 2.44 -17.03 -10.17
C PHE A 166 3.57 -17.77 -10.89
N ASN A 167 4.77 -17.78 -10.30
CA ASN A 167 5.97 -18.36 -10.91
C ASN A 167 6.22 -17.88 -12.35
N LYS A 168 6.08 -16.57 -12.61
CA LYS A 168 6.22 -15.91 -13.93
C LYS A 168 5.20 -16.36 -14.99
N LYS A 169 4.16 -17.09 -14.61
CA LYS A 169 3.04 -17.45 -15.48
C LYS A 169 1.79 -16.69 -15.03
N GLU A 170 1.06 -16.14 -16.01
CA GLU A 170 -0.22 -15.47 -15.77
C GLU A 170 -1.35 -16.49 -15.81
N TYR A 171 -2.30 -16.37 -14.88
CA TYR A 171 -3.50 -17.20 -14.81
C TYR A 171 -4.74 -16.32 -14.66
N ASP A 172 -5.73 -16.58 -15.50
CA ASP A 172 -7.07 -16.02 -15.47
C ASP A 172 -8.14 -17.08 -15.15
N ASP A 173 -7.83 -18.35 -15.40
CA ASP A 173 -8.64 -19.51 -15.07
C ASP A 173 -8.14 -20.26 -13.83
N VAL A 174 -9.05 -20.48 -12.90
CA VAL A 174 -8.78 -21.10 -11.60
C VAL A 174 -8.52 -22.60 -11.74
N GLU A 175 -9.23 -23.28 -12.65
CA GLU A 175 -9.01 -24.71 -12.86
C GLU A 175 -7.62 -24.99 -13.44
N THR A 176 -7.21 -24.20 -14.43
CA THR A 176 -5.89 -24.30 -15.06
C THR A 176 -4.79 -24.01 -14.05
N PHE A 177 -4.97 -22.99 -13.20
CA PHE A 177 -4.05 -22.72 -12.10
C PHE A 177 -3.88 -23.94 -11.18
N PHE A 178 -4.99 -24.50 -10.66
CA PHE A 178 -4.89 -25.64 -9.75
C PHE A 178 -4.38 -26.91 -10.43
N LYS A 179 -4.71 -27.16 -11.71
CA LYS A 179 -4.16 -28.30 -12.47
C LYS A 179 -2.64 -28.23 -12.55
N ASP A 180 -2.08 -27.05 -12.83
CA ASP A 180 -0.64 -26.86 -12.90
C ASP A 180 0.01 -27.03 -11.53
N MET A 181 -0.66 -26.57 -10.46
CA MET A 181 -0.18 -26.68 -9.08
C MET A 181 -0.26 -28.09 -8.48
N ILE A 182 -1.18 -28.93 -8.97
CA ILE A 182 -1.39 -30.31 -8.49
C ILE A 182 -0.48 -31.32 -9.22
N SER A 183 0.30 -30.92 -10.23
CA SER A 183 1.26 -31.81 -10.88
C SER A 183 2.29 -32.39 -9.88
N ASP A 184 2.66 -33.68 -10.06
CA ASP A 184 3.35 -34.57 -9.09
C ASP A 184 4.60 -33.98 -8.37
N PHE A 185 5.19 -32.92 -8.91
CA PHE A 185 6.37 -32.24 -8.34
C PHE A 185 6.04 -31.22 -7.24
N TYR A 186 4.79 -30.75 -7.13
CA TYR A 186 4.44 -29.58 -6.32
C TYR A 186 3.55 -29.87 -5.10
N ILE A 187 2.70 -30.92 -5.12
CA ILE A 187 1.66 -31.16 -4.09
C ILE A 187 2.16 -31.03 -2.64
N ILE A 188 3.24 -31.71 -2.25
CA ILE A 188 3.69 -31.77 -0.85
C ILE A 188 4.30 -30.44 -0.39
N ASN A 189 5.10 -29.80 -1.25
CA ASN A 189 5.66 -28.48 -0.95
C ASN A 189 4.60 -27.36 -1.01
N TYR A 190 3.46 -27.62 -1.65
CA TYR A 190 2.46 -26.61 -1.97
C TYR A 190 1.29 -26.57 -1.00
N ALA A 191 0.88 -27.71 -0.42
CA ALA A 191 -0.24 -27.75 0.54
C ALA A 191 -0.03 -26.77 1.71
N HIS A 192 1.13 -26.83 2.37
CA HIS A 192 1.47 -25.91 3.48
C HIS A 192 1.60 -24.43 3.05
N ASN A 193 1.99 -24.17 1.81
CA ASN A 193 2.18 -22.81 1.31
C ASN A 193 0.86 -22.20 0.81
N LEU A 194 -0.06 -22.99 0.25
CA LEU A 194 -1.34 -22.52 -0.26
C LEU A 194 -2.27 -22.07 0.87
N GLU A 195 -2.26 -22.78 2.00
CA GLU A 195 -3.06 -22.47 3.20
C GLU A 195 -2.80 -21.06 3.76
N SER A 196 -1.56 -20.58 3.63
CA SER A 196 -1.16 -19.25 4.09
C SER A 196 -1.12 -18.20 2.98
N ASN A 197 -1.35 -18.58 1.72
CA ASN A 197 -1.15 -17.69 0.57
C ASN A 197 -2.34 -16.76 0.34
N GLN A 198 -2.33 -15.62 1.04
CA GLN A 198 -3.38 -14.60 0.94
C GLN A 198 -3.50 -13.98 -0.47
N TYR A 199 -2.48 -14.09 -1.33
CA TYR A 199 -2.57 -13.64 -2.72
C TYR A 199 -3.56 -14.48 -3.52
N ILE A 200 -3.47 -15.80 -3.39
CA ILE A 200 -4.39 -16.73 -4.06
C ILE A 200 -5.80 -16.57 -3.47
N TYR A 201 -5.95 -16.44 -2.16
CA TYR A 201 -7.27 -16.24 -1.56
C TYR A 201 -7.92 -14.91 -1.96
N ALA A 202 -7.15 -13.82 -2.04
CA ALA A 202 -7.64 -12.55 -2.55
C ALA A 202 -8.12 -12.69 -4.01
N TRP A 203 -7.37 -13.42 -4.84
CA TRP A 203 -7.78 -13.68 -6.22
C TRP A 203 -9.06 -14.50 -6.34
N LEU A 204 -9.17 -15.58 -5.58
CA LEU A 204 -10.37 -16.42 -5.56
C LEU A 204 -11.60 -15.63 -5.08
N GLU A 205 -11.42 -14.69 -4.17
CA GLU A 205 -12.46 -13.76 -3.75
C GLU A 205 -12.89 -12.83 -4.88
N VAL A 206 -11.95 -12.25 -5.62
CA VAL A 206 -12.23 -11.44 -6.82
C VAL A 206 -12.99 -12.25 -7.88
N LYS A 207 -12.70 -13.56 -8.00
CA LYS A 207 -13.43 -14.50 -8.87
C LYS A 207 -14.79 -14.93 -8.34
N GLY A 208 -15.20 -14.51 -7.14
CA GLY A 208 -16.47 -14.89 -6.52
C GLY A 208 -16.51 -16.33 -5.99
N LEU A 209 -15.35 -16.96 -5.76
CA LEU A 209 -15.22 -18.35 -5.32
C LEU A 209 -15.04 -18.51 -3.80
N ASN A 210 -15.46 -17.50 -3.02
CA ASN A 210 -15.36 -17.50 -1.56
C ASN A 210 -15.96 -18.75 -0.90
N ARG A 211 -17.09 -19.24 -1.41
CA ARG A 211 -17.76 -20.43 -0.85
C ARG A 211 -16.92 -21.69 -1.00
N GLN A 212 -16.20 -21.82 -2.11
CA GLN A 212 -15.32 -22.95 -2.40
C GLN A 212 -14.06 -22.87 -1.53
N VAL A 213 -13.50 -21.67 -1.37
CA VAL A 213 -12.39 -21.40 -0.44
C VAL A 213 -12.75 -21.78 1.00
N SER A 214 -13.92 -21.35 1.50
CA SER A 214 -14.35 -21.69 2.86
C SER A 214 -14.53 -23.19 3.08
N LYS A 215 -15.02 -23.91 2.07
CA LYS A 215 -15.13 -25.37 2.12
C LYS A 215 -13.77 -26.06 2.16
N TYR A 216 -12.79 -25.53 1.43
CA TYR A 216 -11.42 -26.04 1.44
C TYR A 216 -10.76 -25.87 2.81
N HIS A 217 -10.84 -24.67 3.41
CA HIS A 217 -10.35 -24.46 4.78
C HIS A 217 -11.03 -25.37 5.81
N ALA A 218 -12.35 -25.57 5.70
CA ALA A 218 -13.08 -26.46 6.61
C ALA A 218 -12.62 -27.92 6.47
N LEU A 219 -12.34 -28.38 5.25
CA LEU A 219 -11.81 -29.71 4.98
C LEU A 219 -10.42 -29.91 5.60
N LEU A 220 -9.50 -28.96 5.40
CA LEU A 220 -8.14 -29.03 5.94
C LEU A 220 -8.14 -29.07 7.46
N LYS A 221 -8.90 -28.17 8.11
CA LYS A 221 -9.07 -28.17 9.56
C LYS A 221 -9.62 -29.50 10.09
N THR A 222 -10.50 -30.16 9.34
CA THR A 222 -11.03 -31.47 9.71
C THR A 222 -9.95 -32.56 9.61
N ILE A 223 -9.07 -32.48 8.62
CA ILE A 223 -7.94 -33.41 8.44
C ILE A 223 -6.93 -33.24 9.58
N GLU A 224 -6.51 -32.00 9.88
CA GLU A 224 -5.59 -31.70 11.00
C GLU A 224 -6.12 -32.25 12.33
N GLN A 225 -7.41 -32.04 12.62
CA GLN A 225 -8.06 -32.56 13.84
C GLN A 225 -8.13 -34.09 13.92
N LEU A 226 -8.06 -34.78 12.78
CA LEU A 226 -8.01 -36.25 12.72
C LEU A 226 -6.58 -36.78 12.85
N GLU A 227 -5.57 -36.01 12.45
CA GLU A 227 -4.15 -36.35 12.59
C GLU A 227 -3.60 -36.11 14.01
N GLU A 228 -4.20 -35.17 14.75
CA GLU A 228 -3.86 -34.90 16.16
C GLU A 228 -4.47 -35.89 17.18
N LYS A 229 -5.20 -36.91 16.72
CA LYS A 229 -5.83 -37.97 17.55
C LYS A 229 -5.11 -39.31 17.42
#